data_AF-A0A8T5U2W4-F1
#
_entry.id   AF-A0A8T5U2W4-F1
#
_cell.length_a   1.000
_cell.length_b   1.000
_cell.length_c   1.000
_cell.angle_alpha   90.00
_cell.angle_beta   90.00
_cell.angle_gamma   90.00
#
_symmetry.space_group_name_H-M   'P 1'
#
loop_
_entity.id
_entity.type
_entity.pdbx_description
1 polymer ?
#
loop_
_entity_poly.entity_id
_entity_poly.type
_entity_poly.pdbx_seq_one_letter_code
_entity_poly.pdbx_strand_id
1 'polypeptide(L)'
;MKEKTKSHRNERDKAEKDLSLNVWTFSFVIIGFVASWVNMTFIQDAPRSIEVLAFLSIIFTTMIPGVIIALINRYWGYGYLIGFASAGIPFLIIVDLFIGGYTFATTLFIFIILWLIFWKAWRSLSSIRTGSLAEEHI
;
A
#
# COMPACT_ATOMS: atom_id res chain seq x y z
N MET A 1 11.22 -36.03 15.22
CA MET A 1 11.67 -35.54 13.89
C MET A 1 10.52 -35.19 12.94
N LYS A 2 9.38 -35.94 12.90
CA LYS A 2 8.22 -35.63 12.02
C LYS A 2 7.36 -34.41 12.43
N GLU A 3 7.36 -34.00 13.72
CA GLU A 3 6.53 -32.88 14.19
C GLU A 3 7.08 -31.49 13.80
N LYS A 4 8.40 -31.26 13.89
CA LYS A 4 9.04 -29.98 13.50
C LYS A 4 8.81 -29.65 12.02
N THR A 5 8.89 -30.65 11.13
CA THR A 5 8.66 -30.46 9.69
C THR A 5 7.21 -30.11 9.37
N LYS A 6 6.24 -30.64 10.14
CA LYS A 6 4.81 -30.29 10.01
C LYS A 6 4.53 -28.87 10.50
N SER A 7 5.14 -28.45 11.61
CA SER A 7 5.04 -27.09 12.16
C SER A 7 5.50 -26.03 11.16
N HIS A 8 6.70 -26.20 10.60
CA HIS A 8 7.25 -25.25 9.62
C HIS A 8 6.48 -25.22 8.29
N ARG A 9 5.80 -26.31 7.91
CA ARG A 9 4.93 -26.35 6.73
C ARG A 9 3.63 -25.58 6.96
N ASN A 10 3.03 -25.73 8.15
CA ASN A 10 1.81 -25.02 8.54
C ASN A 10 2.02 -23.50 8.68
N GLU A 11 3.18 -23.06 9.17
CA GLU A 11 3.56 -21.64 9.20
C GLU A 11 3.82 -21.07 7.79
N ARG A 12 4.39 -21.87 6.89
CA ARG A 12 4.56 -21.52 5.47
C ARG A 12 3.22 -21.27 4.77
N ASP A 13 2.29 -22.23 4.90
CA ASP A 13 0.98 -22.15 4.27
C ASP A 13 0.14 -21.00 4.85
N LYS A 14 0.34 -20.67 6.13
CA LYS A 14 -0.34 -19.54 6.79
C LYS A 14 0.21 -18.19 6.32
N ALA A 15 1.53 -18.05 6.19
CA ALA A 15 2.17 -16.84 5.65
C ALA A 15 1.86 -16.61 4.16
N GLU A 16 1.79 -17.68 3.35
CA GLU A 16 1.36 -17.58 1.95
C GLU A 16 -0.15 -17.29 1.80
N LYS A 17 -1.00 -17.84 2.68
CA LYS A 17 -2.44 -17.50 2.70
C LYS A 17 -2.70 -16.05 3.10
N ASP A 18 -1.96 -15.51 4.06
CA ASP A 18 -2.01 -14.06 4.38
C ASP A 18 -1.51 -13.19 3.23
N LEU A 19 -0.71 -13.74 2.31
CA LEU A 19 -0.27 -13.10 1.06
C LEU A 19 -1.26 -13.27 -0.12
N SER A 20 -2.43 -13.87 0.07
CA SER A 20 -3.42 -14.02 -1.02
C SER A 20 -4.26 -12.75 -1.20
N LEU A 21 -4.61 -12.41 -2.45
CA LEU A 21 -5.60 -11.39 -2.77
C LEU A 21 -6.94 -11.78 -2.14
N ASN A 22 -7.21 -11.22 -0.97
CA ASN A 22 -8.41 -11.51 -0.19
C ASN A 22 -9.47 -10.44 -0.44
N VAL A 23 -10.73 -10.73 -0.11
CA VAL A 23 -11.86 -9.77 -0.17
C VAL A 23 -11.52 -8.46 0.56
N TRP A 24 -10.75 -8.56 1.64
CA TRP A 24 -10.25 -7.39 2.38
C TRP A 24 -9.43 -6.43 1.52
N THR A 25 -8.64 -6.93 0.57
CA THR A 25 -7.90 -6.05 -0.35
C THR A 25 -8.84 -5.16 -1.15
N PHE A 26 -9.98 -5.70 -1.59
CA PHE A 26 -11.01 -4.92 -2.28
C PHE A 26 -11.66 -3.88 -1.36
N SER A 27 -11.92 -4.24 -0.09
CA SER A 27 -12.39 -3.28 0.91
C SER A 27 -11.42 -2.11 1.09
N PHE A 28 -10.11 -2.38 1.12
CA PHE A 28 -9.09 -1.33 1.21
C PHE A 28 -9.01 -0.46 -0.05
N VAL A 29 -9.30 -0.99 -1.24
CA VAL A 29 -9.46 -0.18 -2.47
C VAL A 29 -10.60 0.82 -2.30
N ILE A 30 -11.76 0.38 -1.82
CA ILE A 30 -12.91 1.29 -1.59
C ILE A 30 -12.55 2.34 -0.54
N ILE A 31 -11.92 1.95 0.57
CA ILE A 31 -11.51 2.88 1.63
C ILE A 31 -10.52 3.91 1.08
N GLY A 32 -9.52 3.48 0.31
CA GLY A 32 -8.55 4.37 -0.32
C GLY A 32 -9.20 5.34 -1.30
N PHE A 33 -10.17 4.86 -2.09
CA PHE A 33 -10.92 5.69 -3.01
C PHE A 33 -11.69 6.80 -2.28
N VAL A 34 -12.46 6.43 -1.24
CA VAL A 34 -13.25 7.40 -0.47
C VAL A 34 -12.35 8.38 0.27
N ALA A 35 -11.25 7.91 0.88
CA ALA A 35 -10.30 8.78 1.57
C ALA A 35 -9.66 9.81 0.63
N SER A 36 -9.26 9.38 -0.57
CA SER A 36 -8.73 10.26 -1.61
C SER A 36 -9.76 11.26 -2.09
N TRP A 37 -10.99 10.82 -2.34
CA TRP A 37 -12.08 11.70 -2.77
C TRP A 37 -12.35 12.80 -1.75
N VAL A 38 -12.50 12.43 -0.49
CA VAL A 38 -12.71 13.37 0.62
C VAL A 38 -11.52 14.34 0.72
N ASN A 39 -10.28 13.84 0.65
CA ASN A 39 -9.09 14.69 0.73
C ASN A 39 -9.04 15.72 -0.42
N MET A 40 -9.31 15.31 -1.66
CA MET A 40 -9.35 16.23 -2.81
C MET A 40 -10.47 17.28 -2.69
N THR A 41 -11.64 16.91 -2.18
CA THR A 41 -12.71 17.88 -1.88
C THR A 41 -12.27 18.90 -0.82
N PHE A 42 -11.59 18.46 0.24
CA PHE A 42 -11.02 19.39 1.23
C PHE A 42 -10.00 20.36 0.63
N ILE A 43 -9.22 19.92 -0.35
CA ILE A 43 -8.25 20.77 -1.05
C ILE A 43 -8.97 21.79 -1.92
N GLN A 44 -10.02 21.36 -2.61
CA GLN A 44 -10.81 22.23 -3.48
C GLN A 44 -11.46 23.40 -2.71
N ASP A 45 -11.92 23.14 -1.49
CA ASP A 45 -12.55 24.15 -0.63
C ASP A 45 -11.52 24.95 0.21
N ALA A 46 -10.22 24.65 0.10
CA ALA A 46 -9.19 25.27 0.91
C ALA A 46 -8.92 26.73 0.47
N PRO A 47 -8.79 27.70 1.40
CA PRO A 47 -8.40 29.05 1.06
C PRO A 47 -6.96 29.10 0.51
N ARG A 48 -6.70 30.03 -0.42
CA ARG A 48 -5.39 30.17 -1.11
C ARG A 48 -4.18 30.29 -0.16
N SER A 49 -4.38 30.78 1.05
CA SER A 49 -3.31 30.92 2.05
C SER A 49 -2.74 29.58 2.53
N ILE A 50 -3.49 28.48 2.41
CA ILE A 50 -3.07 27.14 2.87
C ILE A 50 -2.94 26.12 1.73
N GLU A 51 -2.98 26.57 0.48
CA GLU A 51 -3.02 25.71 -0.71
C GLU A 51 -1.86 24.70 -0.74
N VAL A 52 -0.64 25.14 -0.43
CA VAL A 52 0.54 24.26 -0.35
C VAL A 52 0.38 23.19 0.73
N LEU A 53 -0.18 23.53 1.89
CA LEU A 53 -0.43 22.58 2.97
C LEU A 53 -1.55 21.61 2.62
N ALA A 54 -2.55 22.08 1.86
CA ALA A 54 -3.64 21.24 1.36
C ALA A 54 -3.09 20.17 0.40
N PHE A 55 -2.21 20.53 -0.54
CA PHE A 55 -1.54 19.54 -1.40
C PHE A 55 -0.62 18.59 -0.62
N LEU A 56 0.07 19.09 0.40
CA LEU A 56 0.90 18.24 1.28
C LEU A 56 0.06 17.21 2.04
N SER A 57 -1.23 17.51 2.31
CA SER A 57 -2.14 16.57 2.96
C SER A 57 -2.31 15.28 2.16
N ILE A 58 -2.27 15.33 0.81
CA ILE A 58 -2.33 14.14 -0.06
C ILE A 58 -1.22 13.17 0.32
N ILE A 59 0.01 13.65 0.46
CA ILE A 59 1.16 12.82 0.80
C ILE A 59 0.94 12.16 2.17
N PHE A 60 0.47 12.91 3.16
CA PHE A 60 0.24 12.37 4.51
C PHE A 60 -0.91 11.36 4.56
N THR A 61 -2.05 11.68 3.92
CA THR A 61 -3.23 10.79 3.86
C THR A 61 -2.97 9.55 3.02
N THR A 62 -2.03 9.59 2.09
CA THR A 62 -1.62 8.43 1.30
C THR A 62 -0.58 7.59 2.03
N MET A 63 0.51 8.22 2.50
CA MET A 63 1.65 7.49 3.08
C MET A 63 1.35 6.90 4.45
N ILE A 64 0.79 7.67 5.39
CA ILE A 64 0.66 7.19 6.78
C ILE A 64 -0.28 5.99 6.84
N PRO A 65 -1.52 6.05 6.34
CA PRO A 65 -2.40 4.89 6.33
C PRO A 65 -1.86 3.78 5.43
N GLY A 66 -1.34 4.11 4.25
CA GLY A 66 -0.81 3.13 3.30
C GLY A 66 0.33 2.29 3.89
N VAL A 67 1.27 2.91 4.60
CA VAL A 67 2.38 2.22 5.27
C VAL A 67 1.88 1.39 6.45
N ILE A 68 1.03 1.96 7.32
CA ILE A 68 0.49 1.23 8.49
C ILE A 68 -0.23 -0.05 8.04
N ILE A 69 -1.09 0.06 7.03
CA ILE A 69 -1.83 -1.09 6.49
C ILE A 69 -0.86 -2.08 5.83
N ALA A 70 0.12 -1.59 5.05
CA ALA A 70 1.08 -2.45 4.37
C ALA A 70 1.99 -3.26 5.32
N LEU A 71 2.27 -2.73 6.52
CA LEU A 71 3.00 -3.47 7.56
C LEU A 71 2.19 -4.64 8.14
N ILE A 72 0.86 -4.51 8.20
CA ILE A 72 -0.04 -5.61 8.61
C ILE A 72 -0.21 -6.60 7.47
N ASN A 73 -0.61 -6.10 6.30
CA ASN A 73 -0.75 -6.88 5.08
C ASN A 73 -0.40 -6.02 3.86
N ARG A 74 0.69 -6.39 3.19
CA ARG A 74 1.22 -5.64 2.04
C ARG A 74 0.18 -5.46 0.93
N TYR A 75 -0.65 -6.46 0.65
CA TYR A 75 -1.66 -6.37 -0.41
C TYR A 75 -2.81 -5.45 -0.03
N TRP A 76 -3.16 -5.34 1.25
CA TRP A 76 -4.15 -4.38 1.72
C TRP A 76 -3.63 -2.95 1.56
N GLY A 77 -2.35 -2.72 1.87
CA GLY A 77 -1.69 -1.44 1.63
C GLY A 77 -1.67 -1.10 0.13
N TYR A 78 -1.38 -2.08 -0.73
CA TYR A 78 -1.49 -1.90 -2.18
C TYR A 78 -2.91 -1.59 -2.62
N GLY A 79 -3.91 -2.29 -2.08
CA GLY A 79 -5.33 -2.01 -2.33
C GLY A 79 -5.69 -0.57 -1.98
N TYR A 80 -5.30 -0.10 -0.79
CA TYR A 80 -5.49 1.28 -0.36
C TYR A 80 -4.87 2.28 -1.34
N LEU A 81 -3.60 2.10 -1.71
CA LEU A 81 -2.89 3.01 -2.62
C LEU A 81 -3.49 3.01 -4.03
N ILE A 82 -3.91 1.86 -4.54
CA ILE A 82 -4.59 1.74 -5.84
C ILE A 82 -5.93 2.46 -5.80
N GLY A 83 -6.73 2.24 -4.75
CA GLY A 83 -7.99 2.95 -4.53
C GLY A 83 -7.77 4.46 -4.51
N PHE A 84 -6.79 4.90 -3.73
CA PHE A 84 -6.45 6.31 -3.57
C PHE A 84 -6.03 6.96 -4.89
N ALA A 85 -5.16 6.31 -5.68
CA ALA A 85 -4.77 6.80 -6.99
C ALA A 85 -5.97 6.82 -7.95
N SER A 86 -6.76 5.74 -7.97
CA SER A 86 -7.87 5.58 -8.89
C SER A 86 -8.97 6.63 -8.71
N ALA A 87 -9.16 7.18 -7.51
CA ALA A 87 -10.07 8.31 -7.27
C ALA A 87 -9.61 9.61 -7.93
N GLY A 88 -8.30 9.80 -8.12
CA GLY A 88 -7.76 10.95 -8.83
C GLY A 88 -8.17 11.00 -10.31
N ILE A 89 -8.42 9.84 -10.93
CA ILE A 89 -8.83 9.75 -12.35
C ILE A 89 -10.22 10.36 -12.60
N PRO A 90 -11.31 9.94 -11.93
CA PRO A 90 -12.59 10.60 -12.08
C PRO A 90 -12.50 12.07 -11.64
N PHE A 91 -11.83 12.39 -10.53
CA PHE A 91 -11.71 13.79 -10.08
C PHE A 91 -11.04 14.68 -11.13
N LEU A 92 -10.01 14.18 -11.81
CA LEU A 92 -9.33 14.84 -12.93
C LEU A 92 -10.29 15.16 -14.10
N ILE A 93 -11.24 14.27 -14.38
CA ILE A 93 -12.15 14.41 -15.52
C ILE A 93 -13.37 15.28 -15.18
N ILE A 94 -13.92 15.13 -13.97
CA ILE A 94 -15.23 15.70 -13.62
C ILE A 94 -15.20 16.86 -12.62
N VAL A 95 -14.09 17.12 -11.94
CA VAL A 95 -14.02 18.17 -10.90
C VAL A 95 -12.88 19.15 -11.15
N ASP A 96 -11.63 18.69 -11.06
CA ASP A 96 -10.45 19.55 -11.21
C ASP A 96 -9.25 18.75 -11.75
N LEU A 97 -8.73 19.20 -12.90
CA LEU A 97 -7.61 18.59 -13.61
C LEU A 97 -6.32 18.56 -12.77
N PHE A 98 -6.01 19.66 -12.07
CA PHE A 98 -4.78 19.80 -11.32
C PHE A 98 -4.81 18.97 -10.04
N ILE A 99 -5.89 19.06 -9.26
CA ILE A 99 -6.03 18.31 -8.01
C ILE A 99 -6.06 16.81 -8.29
N GLY A 100 -6.90 16.37 -9.25
CA GLY A 100 -7.01 14.97 -9.61
C GLY A 100 -5.72 14.40 -10.19
N GLY A 101 -5.07 15.15 -11.09
CA GLY A 101 -3.81 14.75 -11.72
C GLY A 101 -2.65 14.66 -10.74
N TYR A 102 -2.50 15.66 -9.86
CA TYR A 102 -1.49 15.65 -8.81
C TYR A 102 -1.71 14.49 -7.84
N THR A 103 -2.96 14.23 -7.45
CA THR A 103 -3.32 13.11 -6.56
C THR A 103 -2.96 11.76 -7.17
N PHE A 104 -3.33 11.53 -8.44
CA PHE A 104 -3.01 10.32 -9.17
C PHE A 104 -1.49 10.12 -9.28
N ALA A 105 -0.77 11.13 -9.78
CA ALA A 105 0.67 11.05 -10.01
C ALA A 105 1.46 10.83 -8.71
N THR A 106 1.14 11.59 -7.66
CA THR A 106 1.80 11.49 -6.36
C THR A 106 1.57 10.12 -5.73
N THR A 107 0.35 9.62 -5.79
CA THR A 107 0.01 8.32 -5.20
C THR A 107 0.67 7.17 -5.97
N LEU A 108 0.69 7.25 -7.31
CA LEU A 108 1.38 6.26 -8.14
C LEU A 108 2.89 6.24 -7.83
N PHE A 109 3.49 7.42 -7.68
CA PHE A 109 4.90 7.54 -7.31
C PHE A 109 5.19 6.90 -5.94
N ILE A 110 4.37 7.20 -4.92
CA ILE A 110 4.48 6.59 -3.58
C ILE A 110 4.30 5.07 -3.66
N PHE A 111 3.32 4.59 -4.43
CA PHE A 111 3.09 3.17 -4.64
C PHE A 111 4.31 2.46 -5.19
N ILE A 112 4.95 3.03 -6.22
CA ILE A 112 6.17 2.46 -6.82
C ILE A 112 7.31 2.42 -5.79
N ILE A 113 7.52 3.49 -5.02
CA ILE A 113 8.57 3.51 -3.98
C ILE A 113 8.33 2.42 -2.95
N LEU A 114 7.11 2.35 -2.40
CA LEU A 114 6.77 1.35 -1.39
C LEU A 114 6.91 -0.06 -1.95
N TRP A 115 6.46 -0.28 -3.18
CA TRP A 115 6.61 -1.57 -3.85
C TRP A 115 8.09 -1.97 -3.98
N LEU A 116 8.97 -1.06 -4.40
CA LEU A 116 10.42 -1.32 -4.49
C LEU A 116 11.05 -1.64 -3.12
N ILE A 117 10.66 -0.92 -2.07
CA ILE A 117 11.14 -1.17 -0.70
C ILE A 117 10.72 -2.56 -0.24
N PHE A 118 9.43 -2.91 -0.37
CA PHE A 118 8.94 -4.23 0.01
C PHE A 118 9.53 -5.34 -0.85
N TRP A 119 9.78 -5.10 -2.13
CA TRP A 119 10.44 -6.05 -3.01
C TRP A 119 11.88 -6.35 -2.55
N LYS A 120 12.64 -5.30 -2.20
CA LYS A 120 14.01 -5.44 -1.69
C LYS A 120 14.02 -6.15 -0.33
N ALA A 121 13.14 -5.75 0.59
CA ALA A 121 13.03 -6.38 1.91
C ALA A 121 12.68 -7.87 1.81
N TRP A 122 11.73 -8.22 0.93
CA TRP A 122 11.35 -9.61 0.68
C TRP A 122 12.51 -10.47 0.16
N ARG A 123 13.26 -9.98 -0.84
CA ARG A 123 14.44 -10.70 -1.35
C ARG A 123 15.52 -10.88 -0.29
N SER A 124 15.74 -9.87 0.56
CA SER A 124 16.73 -9.96 1.64
C SER A 124 16.36 -11.05 2.66
N LEU A 125 15.09 -11.12 3.08
CA LEU A 125 14.61 -12.16 4.01
C LEU A 125 14.68 -13.56 3.40
N SER A 126 14.35 -13.69 2.11
CA SER A 126 14.47 -14.97 1.40
C SER A 126 15.92 -15.46 1.35
N SER A 127 16.89 -14.56 1.18
CA SER A 127 18.32 -14.91 1.13
C SER A 127 18.84 -15.46 2.46
N ILE A 128 18.52 -14.78 3.58
CA ILE A 128 18.93 -15.20 4.94
C ILE A 128 18.39 -16.59 5.26
N ARG A 129 17.14 -16.88 4.87
CA ARG A 129 16.50 -18.17 5.10
C ARG A 129 17.13 -19.33 4.31
N THR A 130 17.60 -19.08 3.10
CA THR A 130 18.30 -20.11 2.30
C THR A 130 19.66 -20.43 2.90
N GLY A 131 20.35 -19.44 3.47
CA GLY A 131 21.62 -19.65 4.18
C GLY A 131 21.47 -20.49 5.45
N SER A 132 20.47 -20.21 6.30
CA SER A 132 20.29 -20.95 7.57
C SER A 132 19.85 -22.40 7.37
N LEU A 133 19.10 -22.71 6.30
CA LEU A 133 18.70 -24.07 5.96
C LEU A 133 19.87 -24.90 5.39
N ALA A 134 20.91 -24.26 4.87
CA ALA A 134 22.12 -24.95 4.40
C ALA A 134 23.05 -25.35 5.56
N GLU A 135 23.06 -24.58 6.65
CA GLU A 135 23.86 -24.89 7.86
C GLU A 135 23.24 -25.98 8.73
N GLU A 136 21.91 -26.15 8.76
CA GLU A 136 21.24 -27.24 9.52
C GLU A 136 21.41 -28.64 8.88
N HIS A 137 21.98 -28.73 7.67
CA HIS A 137 22.19 -29.97 6.93
C HIS A 137 23.65 -30.47 6.94
N ILE A 138 24.53 -29.81 7.71
CA ILE A 138 25.90 -30.26 8.02
C ILE A 138 25.93 -30.68 9.49
#